data_AF-A0A8I1SXV0-F1
#
_entry.id   AF-A0A8I1SXV0-F1
#
_cell.length_a   1.000
_cell.length_b   1.000
_cell.length_c   1.000
_cell.angle_alpha   90.00
_cell.angle_beta   90.00
_cell.angle_gamma   90.00
#
_symmetry.space_group_name_H-M   'P 1'
#
loop_
_entity.id
_entity.type
_entity.pdbx_description
1 polymer ?
#
loop_
_entity_poly.entity_id
_entity_poly.type
_entity_poly.pdbx_seq_one_letter_code
_entity_poly.pdbx_strand_id
1 'polypeptide(L)'
;MPDDPQPLRVMPKTISATCYNRVRLALIRRGQPLRLGLPRHRGLEMILTDDAWRCIDTLTEDQLILVWRTFASSGRDDLTRPVACELFLYHHCAGLVMGSVLSDMEHVLDACLAPTRHD
;
A
#
# COMPACT_ATOMS: atom_id res chain seq x y z
N MET A 1 -14.28 8.98 1.06
CA MET A 1 -13.03 9.77 1.04
C MET A 1 -13.17 10.80 -0.06
N PRO A 2 -12.61 12.01 0.04
CA PRO A 2 -12.63 12.92 -1.12
C PRO A 2 -11.91 12.22 -2.27
N ASP A 3 -12.37 12.49 -3.49
CA ASP A 3 -11.68 12.01 -4.69
C ASP A 3 -10.23 12.47 -4.62
N ASP A 4 -9.29 11.54 -4.84
CA ASP A 4 -7.87 11.88 -4.97
C ASP A 4 -7.74 12.99 -6.06
N PRO A 5 -6.78 13.92 -5.96
CA PRO A 5 -6.60 14.96 -6.99
C PRO A 5 -6.31 14.36 -8.38
N GLN A 6 -6.14 15.18 -9.41
CA GLN A 6 -5.72 14.67 -10.73
C GLN A 6 -4.29 14.07 -10.61
N PRO A 7 -4.04 12.82 -11.01
CA PRO A 7 -2.69 12.26 -11.00
C PRO A 7 -1.83 12.92 -12.08
N LEU A 8 -0.53 13.09 -11.79
CA LEU A 8 0.47 13.51 -12.77
C LEU A 8 0.72 12.41 -13.81
N ARG A 9 0.62 11.14 -13.38
CA ARG A 9 0.82 9.97 -14.22
C ARG A 9 0.07 8.77 -13.66
N VAL A 10 -0.48 7.95 -14.55
CA VAL A 10 -1.02 6.63 -14.23
C VAL A 10 -0.24 5.60 -15.06
N MET A 11 0.08 4.45 -14.46
CA MET A 11 0.73 3.35 -15.17
C MET A 11 0.24 1.99 -14.67
N PRO A 12 0.14 0.99 -15.57
CA PRO A 12 -0.15 -0.38 -15.17
C PRO A 12 0.98 -0.93 -14.31
N LYS A 13 0.63 -1.68 -13.26
CA LYS A 13 1.56 -2.36 -12.36
C LYS A 13 1.02 -3.73 -11.97
N THR A 14 1.93 -4.55 -11.46
CA THR A 14 1.60 -5.84 -10.88
C THR A 14 2.19 -5.91 -9.49
N ILE A 15 1.37 -6.30 -8.51
CA ILE A 15 1.80 -6.56 -7.13
C ILE A 15 1.99 -8.06 -6.95
N SER A 16 3.04 -8.46 -6.22
CA SER A 16 3.25 -9.87 -5.91
C SER A 16 2.06 -10.41 -5.11
N ALA A 17 1.73 -11.69 -5.34
CA ALA A 17 0.64 -12.33 -4.62
C ALA A 17 0.86 -12.27 -3.09
N THR A 18 2.10 -12.50 -2.67
CA THR A 18 2.52 -12.41 -1.26
C THR A 18 2.22 -11.03 -0.67
N CYS A 19 2.67 -9.95 -1.30
CA CYS A 19 2.45 -8.58 -0.81
C CYS A 19 0.94 -8.29 -0.69
N TYR A 20 0.18 -8.59 -1.74
CA TYR A 20 -1.28 -8.39 -1.76
C TYR A 20 -2.01 -9.17 -0.66
N ASN A 21 -1.73 -10.47 -0.55
CA ASN A 21 -2.40 -11.32 0.42
C ASN A 21 -2.06 -10.92 1.86
N ARG A 22 -0.84 -10.46 2.13
CA ARG A 22 -0.43 -9.98 3.45
C ARG A 22 -1.16 -8.69 3.84
N VAL A 23 -1.29 -7.73 2.93
CA VAL A 23 -2.10 -6.53 3.17
C VAL A 23 -3.55 -6.92 3.45
N ARG A 24 -4.16 -7.78 2.63
CA ARG A 24 -5.53 -8.25 2.86
C ARG A 24 -5.69 -8.92 4.23
N LEU A 25 -4.75 -9.78 4.63
CA LEU A 25 -4.75 -10.42 5.94
C LEU A 25 -4.63 -9.40 7.08
N ALA A 26 -3.79 -8.38 6.93
CA ALA A 26 -3.63 -7.32 7.92
C ALA A 26 -4.91 -6.50 8.05
N LEU A 27 -5.56 -6.13 6.95
CA LEU A 27 -6.85 -5.44 6.96
C LEU A 27 -7.95 -6.27 7.65
N ILE A 28 -7.99 -7.58 7.42
CA ILE A 28 -8.93 -8.50 8.08
C ILE A 28 -8.67 -8.56 9.60
N ARG A 29 -7.40 -8.62 10.03
CA ARG A 29 -7.05 -8.80 11.45
C ARG A 29 -7.02 -7.51 12.26
N ARG A 30 -6.74 -6.37 11.63
CA ARG A 30 -6.52 -5.07 12.29
C ARG A 30 -7.59 -4.03 11.94
N GLY A 31 -8.44 -4.31 10.97
CA GLY A 31 -9.44 -3.37 10.46
C GLY A 31 -8.88 -2.45 9.37
N GLN A 32 -9.77 -1.63 8.80
CA GLN A 32 -9.45 -0.63 7.79
C GLN A 32 -10.10 0.72 8.14
N PRO A 33 -9.46 1.86 7.81
CA PRO A 33 -8.16 1.97 7.17
C PRO A 33 -7.01 1.59 8.12
N LEU A 34 -6.00 0.89 7.61
CA LEU A 34 -4.79 0.55 8.36
C LEU A 34 -3.67 1.51 7.99
N ARG A 35 -3.16 2.27 8.97
CA ARG A 35 -2.01 3.17 8.80
C ARG A 35 -0.73 2.49 9.23
N LEU A 36 0.29 2.51 8.37
CA LEU A 36 1.60 1.94 8.63
C LEU A 36 2.68 2.98 8.37
N GLY A 37 3.44 3.36 9.40
CA GLY A 37 4.67 4.14 9.22
C GLY A 37 5.74 3.32 8.49
N LEU A 38 6.53 3.98 7.65
CA LEU A 38 7.60 3.37 6.86
C LEU A 38 8.98 3.69 7.47
N PRO A 39 9.60 2.80 8.29
CA PRO A 39 10.81 3.11 9.04
C PRO A 39 12.03 3.42 8.16
N ARG A 40 12.09 2.88 6.94
CA ARG A 40 13.18 3.15 5.98
C ARG A 40 12.90 4.38 5.12
N HIS A 41 11.71 4.98 5.23
CA HIS A 41 11.29 6.19 4.52
C HIS A 41 10.69 7.18 5.51
N ARG A 42 11.55 7.84 6.29
CA ARG A 42 11.13 8.81 7.30
C ARG A 42 10.12 9.81 6.72
N GLY A 43 8.99 9.97 7.39
CA GLY A 43 7.91 10.87 6.99
C GLY A 43 6.88 10.23 6.07
N LEU A 44 7.15 9.06 5.48
CA LEU A 44 6.17 8.37 4.66
C LEU A 44 5.32 7.40 5.49
N GLU A 45 4.03 7.38 5.20
CA GLU A 45 3.08 6.40 5.73
C GLU A 45 2.26 5.77 4.61
N MET A 46 1.91 4.49 4.80
CA MET A 46 0.93 3.79 3.99
C MET A 46 -0.44 3.81 4.68
N ILE A 47 -1.47 4.27 3.98
CA ILE A 47 -2.87 4.13 4.37
C ILE A 47 -3.51 3.05 3.49
N LEU A 48 -3.86 1.93 4.09
CA LEU A 48 -4.33 0.73 3.41
C LEU A 48 -5.84 0.56 3.59
N THR A 49 -6.52 0.31 2.49
CA THR A 49 -7.93 -0.12 2.38
C THR A 49 -8.03 -1.27 1.39
N ASP A 50 -9.20 -1.91 1.27
CA ASP A 50 -9.40 -2.94 0.25
C ASP A 50 -9.25 -2.39 -1.19
N ASP A 51 -9.65 -1.13 -1.42
CA ASP A 51 -9.71 -0.54 -2.76
C ASP A 51 -8.43 0.20 -3.17
N ALA A 52 -7.67 0.70 -2.19
CA ALA A 52 -6.53 1.57 -2.43
C ALA A 52 -5.48 1.52 -1.31
N TRP A 53 -4.21 1.54 -1.72
CA TRP A 53 -3.04 1.68 -0.86
C TRP A 53 -2.38 3.01 -1.17
N ARG A 54 -2.55 3.98 -0.27
CA ARG A 54 -2.03 5.35 -0.43
C ARG A 54 -0.72 5.51 0.30
N CYS A 55 0.29 6.05 -0.36
CA CYS A 55 1.50 6.54 0.28
C CYS A 55 1.39 8.06 0.42
N ILE A 56 1.52 8.55 1.64
CA ILE A 56 1.46 9.97 1.97
C ILE A 56 2.76 10.41 2.64
N ASP A 57 3.07 11.69 2.52
CA ASP A 57 4.11 12.36 3.31
C ASP A 57 3.48 13.12 4.48
N THR A 58 3.66 12.59 5.69
CA THR A 58 3.11 13.16 6.93
C THR A 58 3.86 14.41 7.39
N LEU A 59 5.05 14.67 6.84
CA LEU A 59 5.79 15.90 7.12
C LEU A 59 5.26 17.08 6.30
N THR A 60 4.39 16.80 5.32
CA THR A 60 3.83 17.79 4.38
C THR A 60 2.30 17.69 4.36
N GLU A 61 1.65 17.85 5.51
CA GLU A 61 0.17 17.87 5.64
C GLU A 61 -0.54 16.65 5.01
N ASP A 62 0.01 15.44 5.22
CA ASP A 62 -0.47 14.20 4.61
C ASP A 62 -0.54 14.26 3.06
N GLN A 63 0.42 14.96 2.43
CA GLN A 63 0.50 15.10 0.97
C GLN A 63 0.51 13.73 0.30
N LEU A 64 -0.40 13.54 -0.66
CA LEU A 64 -0.49 12.31 -1.43
C LEU A 64 0.71 12.19 -2.38
N ILE A 65 1.48 11.12 -2.24
CA ILE A 65 2.66 10.85 -3.08
C ILE A 65 2.31 9.93 -4.23
N LEU A 66 1.72 8.78 -3.91
CA LEU A 66 1.30 7.77 -4.87
C LEU A 66 0.19 6.88 -4.32
N VAL A 67 -0.53 6.18 -5.20
CA VAL A 67 -1.60 5.26 -4.83
C VAL A 67 -1.58 4.04 -5.73
N TRP A 68 -1.58 2.85 -5.13
CA TRP A 68 -1.98 1.62 -5.83
C TRP A 68 -3.48 1.41 -5.66
N ARG A 69 -4.20 1.20 -6.76
CA ARG A 69 -5.65 0.94 -6.77
C ARG A 69 -6.05 0.15 -8.01
N THR A 70 -7.35 -0.08 -8.18
CA THR A 70 -7.88 -0.85 -9.32
C THR A 70 -7.34 -2.29 -9.31
N PHE A 71 -7.26 -2.90 -8.12
CA PHE A 71 -6.75 -4.26 -7.97
C PHE A 71 -7.68 -5.26 -8.68
N ALA A 72 -7.14 -6.01 -9.63
CA ALA A 72 -7.84 -7.10 -10.32
C ALA A 72 -7.93 -8.34 -9.41
N SER A 73 -8.69 -8.22 -8.31
CA SER A 73 -8.82 -9.25 -7.27
C SER A 73 -10.17 -9.97 -7.25
N SER A 74 -11.18 -9.46 -7.96
CA SER A 74 -12.51 -10.07 -8.01
C SER A 74 -12.46 -11.43 -8.70
N GLY A 75 -12.98 -12.47 -8.03
CA GLY A 75 -13.05 -13.82 -8.59
C GLY A 75 -11.72 -14.56 -8.67
N ARG A 76 -10.68 -14.12 -7.93
CA ARG A 76 -9.41 -14.86 -7.87
C ARG A 76 -9.62 -16.24 -7.22
N ASP A 77 -9.37 -17.26 -8.00
CA ASP A 77 -9.30 -18.68 -7.62
C ASP A 77 -7.88 -19.12 -7.24
N ASP A 78 -6.87 -18.36 -7.68
CA ASP A 78 -5.46 -18.62 -7.43
C ASP A 78 -4.78 -17.52 -6.59
N LEU A 79 -4.52 -17.85 -5.31
CA LEU A 79 -3.84 -16.98 -4.35
C LEU A 79 -2.35 -16.81 -4.62
N THR A 80 -1.76 -17.54 -5.56
CA THR A 80 -0.32 -17.49 -5.88
C THR A 80 0.02 -16.55 -7.03
N ARG A 81 -0.99 -16.17 -7.85
CA ARG A 81 -0.78 -15.27 -8.99
C ARG A 81 -0.60 -13.81 -8.56
N PRO A 82 0.31 -13.07 -9.21
CA PRO A 82 0.40 -11.62 -9.02
C PRO A 82 -0.91 -10.90 -9.36
N VAL A 83 -1.15 -9.75 -8.73
CA VAL A 83 -2.38 -8.96 -8.89
C VAL A 83 -2.08 -7.76 -9.79
N ALA A 84 -2.77 -7.67 -10.93
CA ALA A 84 -2.73 -6.48 -11.76
C ALA A 84 -3.42 -5.30 -11.05
N CYS A 85 -2.87 -4.12 -11.20
CA CYS A 85 -3.39 -2.88 -10.63
C CYS A 85 -2.87 -1.68 -11.42
N GLU A 86 -3.23 -0.49 -10.97
CA GLU A 86 -2.72 0.77 -11.49
C GLU A 86 -1.99 1.52 -10.38
N LEU A 87 -0.88 2.17 -10.75
CA LEU A 87 -0.14 3.08 -9.90
C LEU A 87 -0.37 4.51 -10.36
N PHE A 88 -0.93 5.32 -9.48
CA PHE A 88 -1.21 6.74 -9.66
C PHE A 88 -0.11 7.53 -8.94
N LEU A 89 0.55 8.44 -9.65
CA LEU A 89 1.61 9.30 -9.11
C LEU A 89 1.07 10.72 -8.96
N TYR A 90 1.21 11.28 -7.76
CA TYR A 90 0.72 12.62 -7.41
C TYR A 90 1.84 13.61 -7.12
N HIS A 91 3.05 13.10 -6.89
CA HIS A 91 4.23 13.91 -6.60
C HIS A 91 5.35 13.67 -7.63
N HIS A 92 6.11 14.70 -7.97
CA HIS A 92 7.19 14.63 -8.96
C HIS A 92 8.31 13.64 -8.56
N CYS A 93 8.58 13.51 -7.25
CA CYS A 93 9.53 12.52 -6.72
C CYS A 93 8.93 11.13 -6.48
N ALA A 94 7.65 10.88 -6.78
CA ALA A 94 7.01 9.60 -6.48
C ALA A 94 7.69 8.40 -7.17
N GLY A 95 8.31 8.64 -8.33
CA GLY A 95 9.08 7.61 -9.04
C GLY A 95 10.32 7.11 -8.28
N LEU A 96 10.85 7.88 -7.34
CA LEU A 96 12.02 7.50 -6.54
C LEU A 96 11.68 6.47 -5.45
N VAL A 97 10.42 6.48 -4.99
CA VAL A 97 10.00 5.70 -3.80
C VAL A 97 9.06 4.54 -4.15
N MET A 98 8.48 4.51 -5.35
CA MET A 98 7.46 3.51 -5.75
C MET A 98 7.88 2.05 -5.56
N GLY A 99 9.17 1.72 -5.69
CA GLY A 99 9.65 0.35 -5.46
C GLY A 99 9.94 0.07 -3.99
N SER A 100 10.64 0.99 -3.33
CA SER A 100 11.17 0.78 -1.98
C SER A 100 10.10 0.89 -0.89
N VAL A 101 9.04 1.67 -1.08
CA VAL A 101 7.96 1.79 -0.08
C VAL A 101 7.17 0.48 0.08
N LEU A 102 7.00 -0.31 -0.98
CA LEU A 102 6.32 -1.60 -0.87
C LEU A 102 7.16 -2.59 -0.06
N SER A 103 8.48 -2.64 -0.29
CA SER A 103 9.38 -3.50 0.49
C SER A 103 9.46 -3.10 1.96
N ASP A 104 9.40 -1.80 2.25
CA ASP A 104 9.36 -1.31 3.63
C ASP A 104 8.02 -1.63 4.30
N MET A 105 6.91 -1.45 3.58
CA MET A 105 5.58 -1.85 4.03
C MET A 105 5.51 -3.36 4.33
N GLU A 106 6.08 -4.21 3.47
CA GLU A 106 6.15 -5.66 3.71
C GLU A 106 6.86 -6.00 5.02
N HIS A 107 7.99 -5.32 5.30
CA HIS A 107 8.71 -5.48 6.55
C HIS A 107 7.88 -5.08 7.78
N VAL A 108 7.13 -3.99 7.69
CA VAL A 108 6.23 -3.55 8.77
C VAL A 108 5.06 -4.52 8.96
N LEU A 109 4.52 -5.06 7.87
CA LEU A 109 3.46 -6.07 7.90
C LEU A 109 3.93 -7.37 8.55
N ASP A 110 5.19 -7.77 8.41
CA ASP A 110 5.77 -8.90 9.14
C ASP A 110 5.66 -8.73 10.65
N ALA A 111 6.05 -7.58 11.18
CA ALA A 111 5.92 -7.29 12.60
C ALA A 111 4.45 -7.20 13.05
N CYS A 112 3.58 -6.60 12.23
CA CYS A 112 2.16 -6.43 12.53
C CYS A 112 1.37 -7.75 12.61
N LEU A 113 1.76 -8.73 11.78
CA LEU A 113 1.09 -10.03 11.64
C LEU A 113 1.71 -11.13 12.50
N ALA A 114 2.86 -10.88 13.14
CA ALA A 114 3.47 -11.81 14.07
C ALA A 114 2.47 -12.18 15.19
N PRO A 115 2.41 -13.45 15.62
CA PRO A 115 1.51 -13.86 16.70
C PRO A 115 1.82 -13.06 17.97
N THR A 116 0.77 -12.52 18.60
CA THR A 116 0.89 -11.85 19.89
C THR A 116 1.40 -12.88 20.90
N ARG A 117 2.63 -12.72 21.40
CA ARG A 117 3.09 -13.49 22.56
C ARG A 117 2.15 -13.11 23.71
N HIS A 118 1.31 -14.05 24.13
CA HIS A 118 0.68 -13.96 25.43
C HIS A 118 1.77 -14.28 26.45
N ASP A 119 2.14 -13.28 27.25
CA ASP A 119 2.84 -13.48 28.52
C ASP A 119 1.83 -13.89 29.60
#